data_AF-A0A935JZN1-F1
#
_entry.id   AF-A0A935JZN1-F1
#
_cell.length_a   1.000
_cell.length_b   1.000
_cell.length_c   1.000
_cell.angle_alpha   90.00
_cell.angle_beta   90.00
_cell.angle_gamma   90.00
#
_symmetry.space_group_name_H-M   'P 1'
#
loop_
_entity.id
_entity.type
_entity.pdbx_description
1 polymer ?
#
loop_
_entity_poly.entity_id
_entity_poly.type
_entity_poly.pdbx_seq_one_letter_code
_entity_poly.pdbx_strand_id
1 'polypeptide(L)'
;MLKELAISQQETDRKFKETDLQFKETELQLKETDRKLNKMIHQFESQWGKFVESLVSGNLISLLRSKGIDVHDTSQRRTGIHNGQQFEFDIIAKNGNEIVIVEVKSNLNIKAIKEFIDELRHAKEWLDEYAAYNIYGAVAYLHASEESPKFAERNGLFVIRATGKGAVITNAENFVPALW
;
A
#
# COMPACT_ATOMS: atom_id res chain seq x y z
N MET A 1 -50.25 20.65 -46.52
CA MET A 1 -50.24 19.27 -45.99
C MET A 1 -49.02 18.45 -46.42
N LEU A 2 -48.91 17.87 -47.62
CA LEU A 2 -47.77 16.97 -47.95
C LEU A 2 -46.38 17.65 -47.94
N LYS A 3 -46.27 18.90 -48.42
CA LYS A 3 -45.00 19.66 -48.38
C LYS A 3 -44.56 20.04 -46.96
N GLU A 4 -45.50 20.44 -46.10
CA GLU A 4 -45.22 20.77 -44.70
C GLU A 4 -44.78 19.54 -43.91
N LEU A 5 -45.37 18.38 -44.20
CA LEU A 5 -44.97 17.12 -43.60
C LEU A 5 -43.54 16.73 -43.99
N ALA A 6 -43.15 16.91 -45.25
CA ALA A 6 -41.79 16.63 -45.72
C ALA A 6 -40.74 17.56 -45.08
N ILE A 7 -41.06 18.86 -44.93
CA ILE A 7 -40.19 19.83 -44.25
C ILE A 7 -40.04 19.47 -42.78
N SER A 8 -41.15 19.11 -42.11
CA SER A 8 -41.14 18.70 -40.70
C SER A 8 -40.32 17.42 -40.46
N GLN A 9 -40.39 16.44 -41.37
CA GLN A 9 -39.55 15.24 -41.32
C GLN A 9 -38.06 15.58 -41.47
N GLN A 10 -37.71 16.45 -42.42
CA GLN A 10 -36.32 16.86 -42.63
C GLN A 10 -35.72 17.63 -41.44
N GLU A 11 -36.51 18.49 -40.80
CA GLU A 11 -36.11 19.17 -39.55
C GLU A 11 -35.94 18.19 -38.39
N THR A 12 -36.82 17.18 -38.32
CA THR A 12 -36.74 16.12 -37.29
C THR A 12 -35.47 15.29 -37.48
N ASP A 13 -35.17 14.86 -38.70
CA ASP A 13 -33.93 14.13 -39.03
C ASP A 13 -32.67 14.95 -38.71
N ARG A 14 -32.71 16.27 -38.94
CA ARG A 14 -31.60 17.17 -38.59
C ARG A 14 -31.40 17.24 -37.08
N LYS A 15 -32.48 17.42 -36.31
CA LYS A 15 -32.43 17.44 -34.84
C LYS A 15 -31.93 16.10 -34.28
N PHE A 16 -32.35 14.97 -34.85
CA PHE A 16 -31.82 13.65 -34.45
C PHE A 16 -30.31 13.55 -34.67
N LYS A 17 -29.80 13.95 -35.84
CA LYS A 17 -28.36 13.95 -36.14
C LYS A 17 -27.56 14.88 -35.20
N GLU A 18 -28.09 16.07 -34.91
CA GLU A 18 -27.48 17.00 -33.96
C GLU A 18 -27.42 16.38 -32.55
N THR A 19 -28.51 15.73 -32.12
CA THR A 19 -28.60 15.07 -30.82
C THR A 19 -27.63 13.88 -30.74
N ASP A 20 -27.53 13.05 -31.78
CA ASP A 20 -26.58 11.94 -31.86
C ASP A 20 -25.11 12.40 -31.75
N LEU A 21 -24.78 13.54 -32.37
CA LEU A 21 -23.45 14.14 -32.24
C LEU A 21 -23.18 14.62 -30.82
N GLN A 22 -24.15 15.30 -30.20
CA GLN A 22 -24.05 15.74 -28.79
C GLN A 22 -23.92 14.55 -27.83
N PHE A 23 -24.64 13.45 -28.07
CA PHE A 23 -24.50 12.22 -27.28
C PHE A 23 -23.10 11.61 -27.41
N LYS A 24 -22.56 11.52 -28.63
CA LYS A 24 -21.19 11.02 -28.86
C LYS A 24 -20.14 11.90 -28.17
N GLU A 25 -20.29 13.22 -28.24
CA GLU A 25 -19.40 14.16 -27.56
C GLU A 25 -19.48 13.98 -26.04
N THR A 26 -20.70 13.86 -25.50
CA THR A 26 -20.93 13.60 -24.07
C THR A 26 -20.30 12.27 -23.62
N GLU A 27 -20.44 11.20 -24.42
CA GLU A 27 -19.84 9.90 -24.12
C GLU A 27 -18.30 9.97 -24.08
N LEU A 28 -17.69 10.75 -25.00
CA LEU A 28 -16.25 10.98 -25.00
C LEU A 28 -15.81 11.78 -23.76
N GLN A 29 -16.54 12.83 -23.38
CA GLN A 29 -16.25 13.63 -22.19
C GLN A 29 -16.40 12.80 -20.91
N LEU A 30 -17.40 11.93 -20.82
CA LEU A 30 -17.58 11.00 -19.68
C LEU A 30 -16.40 10.03 -19.58
N LYS A 31 -16.00 9.39 -20.69
CA LYS A 31 -14.84 8.50 -20.71
C LYS A 31 -13.54 9.21 -20.31
N GLU A 32 -13.37 10.47 -20.71
CA GLU A 32 -12.21 11.26 -20.30
C GLU A 32 -12.26 11.61 -18.81
N THR A 33 -13.44 11.96 -18.29
CA THR A 33 -13.68 12.25 -16.88
C THR A 33 -13.39 11.04 -16.01
N ASP A 34 -13.89 9.86 -16.38
CA ASP A 34 -13.62 8.59 -15.68
C ASP A 34 -12.13 8.28 -15.64
N ARG A 35 -11.40 8.48 -16.75
CA ARG A 35 -9.94 8.31 -16.78
C ARG A 35 -9.22 9.27 -15.85
N LYS A 36 -9.62 10.55 -15.82
CA LYS A 36 -9.04 11.55 -14.92
C LYS A 36 -9.33 11.20 -13.45
N LEU A 37 -10.56 10.78 -13.15
CA LEU A 37 -10.96 10.40 -11.80
C LEU A 37 -10.18 9.20 -11.29
N ASN A 38 -10.06 8.13 -12.09
CA ASN A 38 -9.27 6.95 -11.74
C ASN A 38 -7.80 7.30 -11.50
N LYS A 39 -7.21 8.17 -12.34
CA LYS A 39 -5.84 8.66 -12.14
C LYS A 39 -5.68 9.41 -10.82
N MET A 40 -6.65 10.27 -10.47
CA MET A 40 -6.62 11.00 -9.19
C MET A 40 -6.75 10.05 -7.98
N ILE A 41 -7.63 9.06 -8.06
CA ILE A 41 -7.80 8.06 -6.99
C ILE A 41 -6.48 7.32 -6.74
N HIS A 42 -5.83 6.82 -7.80
CA HIS A 42 -4.54 6.13 -7.64
C HIS A 42 -3.43 7.04 -7.10
N GLN A 43 -3.37 8.29 -7.55
CA GLN A 43 -2.41 9.26 -7.00
C GLN A 43 -2.67 9.51 -5.52
N PHE A 44 -3.94 9.62 -5.11
CA PHE A 44 -4.34 9.80 -3.73
C PHE A 44 -4.00 8.58 -2.86
N GLU A 45 -4.28 7.37 -3.33
CA GLU A 45 -3.91 6.11 -2.65
C GLU A 45 -2.39 6.04 -2.41
N SER A 46 -1.59 6.40 -3.42
CA SER A 46 -0.13 6.44 -3.29
C SER A 46 0.31 7.45 -2.23
N GLN A 47 -0.22 8.69 -2.25
CA GLN A 47 0.12 9.69 -1.22
C GLN A 47 -0.31 9.25 0.18
N TRP A 48 -1.43 8.55 0.30
CA TRP A 48 -1.86 7.98 1.57
C TRP A 48 -0.87 6.96 2.10
N GLY A 49 -0.36 6.06 1.26
CA GLY A 49 0.69 5.11 1.65
C GLY A 49 1.91 5.82 2.24
N LYS A 50 2.42 6.85 1.54
CA LYS A 50 3.57 7.66 2.02
C LYS A 50 3.31 8.37 3.34
N PHE A 51 2.09 8.83 3.56
CA PHE A 51 1.71 9.46 4.81
C PHE A 51 1.70 8.44 5.97
N VAL A 52 1.17 7.24 5.78
CA VAL A 52 1.24 6.17 6.81
C VAL A 52 2.69 5.80 7.08
N GLU A 53 3.53 5.62 6.04
CA GLU A 53 4.97 5.37 6.21
C GLU A 53 5.64 6.45 7.08
N SER A 54 5.29 7.73 6.87
CA SER A 54 5.86 8.86 7.62
C SER A 54 5.47 8.85 9.10
N LEU A 55 4.23 8.45 9.42
CA LEU A 55 3.78 8.29 10.80
C LEU A 55 4.51 7.16 11.52
N VAL A 56 4.82 6.08 10.80
CA VAL A 56 5.53 4.92 11.32
C VAL A 56 7.00 5.23 11.51
N SER A 57 7.67 5.75 10.49
CA SER A 57 9.11 6.03 10.54
C SER A 57 9.47 7.07 11.60
N GLY A 58 8.58 8.04 11.86
CA GLY A 58 8.81 9.14 12.80
C GLY A 58 9.18 8.70 14.22
N ASN A 59 8.73 7.53 14.68
CA ASN A 59 9.10 6.99 15.99
C ASN A 59 9.48 5.50 16.00
N LEU A 60 9.67 4.87 14.83
CA LEU A 60 9.97 3.44 14.69
C LEU A 60 11.17 3.00 15.55
N ILE A 61 12.28 3.76 15.53
CA ILE A 61 13.48 3.44 16.32
C ILE A 61 13.15 3.36 17.81
N SER A 62 12.41 4.33 18.34
CA SER A 62 12.02 4.33 19.75
C SER A 62 11.12 3.15 20.11
N LEU A 63 10.21 2.76 19.20
CA LEU A 63 9.33 1.62 19.40
C LEU A 63 10.09 0.31 19.45
N LEU A 64 10.98 0.07 18.49
CA LEU A 64 11.78 -1.17 18.43
C LEU A 64 12.75 -1.28 19.62
N ARG A 65 13.39 -0.16 20.02
CA ARG A 65 14.22 -0.10 21.22
C ARG A 65 13.44 -0.46 22.49
N SER A 66 12.20 -0.01 22.61
CA SER A 66 11.34 -0.37 23.75
C SER A 66 11.00 -1.87 23.82
N LYS A 67 11.19 -2.59 22.71
CA LYS A 67 11.05 -4.04 22.60
C LYS A 67 12.38 -4.79 22.62
N GLY A 68 13.47 -4.12 22.97
CA GLY A 68 14.80 -4.73 23.14
C GLY A 68 15.61 -4.86 21.86
N ILE A 69 15.14 -4.31 20.73
CA ILE A 69 15.91 -4.29 19.48
C ILE A 69 16.57 -2.92 19.36
N ASP A 70 17.88 -2.85 19.63
CA ASP A 70 18.62 -1.58 19.64
C ASP A 70 19.02 -1.11 18.23
N VAL A 71 18.02 -0.90 17.37
CA VAL A 71 18.21 -0.27 16.07
C VAL A 71 18.59 1.20 16.22
N HIS A 72 19.40 1.72 15.29
CA HIS A 72 19.81 3.12 15.29
C HIS A 72 19.74 3.77 13.91
N ASP A 73 19.45 3.01 12.86
CA ASP A 73 19.35 3.48 11.49
C ASP A 73 18.09 2.93 10.80
N THR A 74 17.56 3.68 9.83
CA THR A 74 16.41 3.27 9.00
C THR A 74 16.64 3.64 7.55
N SER A 75 16.37 2.70 6.64
CA SER A 75 16.26 2.98 5.20
C SER A 75 14.82 2.75 4.73
N GLN A 76 14.33 3.60 3.83
CA GLN A 76 12.99 3.47 3.25
C GLN A 76 13.06 3.06 1.78
N ARG A 77 12.02 2.37 1.28
CA ARG A 77 11.86 1.92 -0.11
C ARG A 77 13.08 1.17 -0.64
N ARG A 78 13.49 0.13 0.09
CA ARG A 78 14.59 -0.71 -0.35
C ARG A 78 14.11 -1.62 -1.48
N THR A 79 14.55 -1.36 -2.71
CA THR A 79 14.13 -2.10 -3.91
C THR A 79 15.28 -2.86 -4.58
N GLY A 80 15.07 -4.11 -4.99
CA GLY A 80 16.11 -4.89 -5.65
C GLY A 80 15.57 -5.83 -6.71
N ILE A 81 16.49 -6.47 -7.42
CA ILE A 81 16.19 -7.57 -8.34
C ILE A 81 17.07 -8.73 -7.95
N HIS A 82 16.47 -9.88 -7.67
CA HIS A 82 17.17 -11.12 -7.41
C HIS A 82 16.62 -12.21 -8.30
N ASN A 83 17.47 -12.87 -9.09
CA ASN A 83 17.05 -13.91 -10.07
C ASN A 83 15.88 -13.48 -10.99
N GLY A 84 15.80 -12.19 -11.34
CA GLY A 84 14.73 -11.62 -12.17
C GLY A 84 13.44 -11.27 -11.42
N GLN A 85 13.35 -11.58 -10.12
CA GLN A 85 12.25 -11.16 -9.26
C GLN A 85 12.57 -9.80 -8.62
N GLN A 86 11.66 -8.84 -8.81
CA GLN A 86 11.72 -7.56 -8.10
C GLN A 86 11.20 -7.73 -6.68
N PHE A 87 11.84 -7.06 -5.74
CA PHE A 87 11.34 -6.91 -4.37
C PHE A 87 11.38 -5.45 -3.94
N GLU A 88 10.49 -5.07 -3.03
CA GLU A 88 10.47 -3.78 -2.36
C GLU A 88 10.13 -4.00 -0.88
N PHE A 89 10.95 -3.44 0.01
CA PHE A 89 10.64 -3.35 1.43
C PHE A 89 10.44 -1.89 1.81
N ASP A 90 9.29 -1.57 2.41
CA ASP A 90 8.90 -0.19 2.71
C ASP A 90 9.89 0.48 3.67
N ILE A 91 10.23 -0.18 4.77
CA ILE A 91 11.19 0.32 5.75
C ILE A 91 12.05 -0.84 6.28
N ILE A 92 13.35 -0.61 6.41
CA ILE A 92 14.28 -1.49 7.13
C ILE A 92 14.89 -0.68 8.26
N ALA A 93 14.66 -1.11 9.51
CA ALA A 93 15.38 -0.59 10.67
C ALA A 93 16.53 -1.53 11.01
N LYS A 94 17.71 -1.02 11.37
CA LYS A 94 18.90 -1.86 11.57
C LYS A 94 19.85 -1.36 12.65
N ASN A 95 20.66 -2.28 13.13
CA ASN A 95 21.91 -2.03 13.84
C ASN A 95 23.04 -2.89 13.20
N GLY A 96 24.10 -3.19 13.95
CA GLY A 96 25.26 -3.94 13.45
C GLY A 96 25.08 -5.47 13.35
N ASN A 97 23.97 -6.04 13.83
CA ASN A 97 23.74 -7.50 13.83
C ASN A 97 22.27 -7.93 13.64
N GLU A 98 21.32 -6.99 13.66
CA GLU A 98 19.89 -7.23 13.57
C GLU A 98 19.24 -6.23 12.62
N ILE A 99 18.23 -6.69 11.88
CA ILE A 99 17.34 -5.84 11.09
C ILE A 99 15.88 -6.16 11.40
N VAL A 100 15.02 -5.16 11.25
CA VAL A 100 13.57 -5.29 11.25
C VAL A 100 13.06 -4.77 9.92
N ILE A 101 12.52 -5.67 9.09
CA ILE A 101 11.87 -5.32 7.84
C ILE A 101 10.40 -5.02 8.15
N VAL A 102 9.91 -3.85 7.73
CA VAL A 102 8.56 -3.37 8.02
C VAL A 102 7.79 -3.16 6.73
N GLU A 103 6.65 -3.83 6.62
CA GLU A 103 5.66 -3.62 5.56
C GLU A 103 4.57 -2.67 6.03
N VAL A 104 4.24 -1.64 5.26
CA VAL A 104 3.28 -0.59 5.62
C VAL A 104 2.02 -0.68 4.76
N LYS A 105 0.84 -0.81 5.40
CA LYS A 105 -0.45 -0.85 4.71
C LYS A 105 -1.45 0.12 5.31
N SER A 106 -2.07 0.97 4.48
CA SER A 106 -3.21 1.79 4.92
C SER A 106 -4.36 0.92 5.46
N ASN A 107 -4.63 -0.22 4.80
CA ASN A 107 -5.60 -1.23 5.22
C ASN A 107 -4.95 -2.62 5.26
N LEU A 108 -4.62 -3.11 6.44
CA LEU A 108 -4.00 -4.43 6.62
C LEU A 108 -5.04 -5.56 6.53
N ASN A 109 -4.70 -6.59 5.76
CA ASN A 109 -5.50 -7.79 5.59
C ASN A 109 -4.61 -9.05 5.64
N ILE A 110 -5.21 -10.22 5.86
CA ILE A 110 -4.50 -11.50 5.97
C ILE A 110 -3.71 -11.86 4.71
N LYS A 111 -4.21 -11.51 3.52
CA LYS A 111 -3.52 -11.80 2.26
C LYS A 111 -2.17 -11.06 2.20
N ALA A 112 -2.16 -9.76 2.48
CA ALA A 112 -0.94 -8.96 2.52
C ALA A 112 0.06 -9.48 3.57
N ILE A 113 -0.42 -9.96 4.72
CA ILE A 113 0.46 -10.54 5.75
C ILE A 113 1.11 -11.83 5.25
N LYS A 114 0.36 -12.70 4.57
CA LYS A 114 0.92 -13.95 4.01
C LYS A 114 1.94 -13.68 2.92
N GLU A 115 1.65 -12.74 2.03
CA GLU A 115 2.58 -12.31 0.97
C GLU A 115 3.88 -11.80 1.59
N PHE A 116 3.79 -10.91 2.59
CA PHE A 116 4.97 -10.39 3.28
C PHE A 116 5.76 -11.48 4.03
N ILE A 117 5.09 -12.45 4.66
CA ILE A 117 5.77 -13.61 5.27
C ILE A 117 6.54 -14.42 4.25
N ASP A 118 5.97 -14.65 3.06
CA ASP A 118 6.66 -15.37 2.00
C ASP A 118 7.89 -14.59 1.50
N GLU A 119 7.81 -13.26 1.40
CA GLU A 119 8.96 -12.40 1.10
C GLU A 119 10.05 -12.45 2.18
N LEU A 120 9.67 -12.41 3.47
CA LEU A 120 10.62 -12.51 4.58
C LEU A 120 11.45 -13.79 4.55
N ARG A 121 10.88 -14.92 4.10
CA ARG A 121 11.62 -16.19 3.97
C ARG A 121 12.76 -16.12 2.95
N HIS A 122 12.70 -15.17 2.01
CA HIS A 122 13.74 -14.94 1.03
C HIS A 122 14.65 -13.76 1.38
N ALA A 123 14.40 -13.06 2.49
CA ALA A 123 15.09 -11.82 2.83
C ALA A 123 16.62 -11.97 2.88
N LYS A 124 17.14 -13.08 3.44
CA LYS A 124 18.59 -13.35 3.47
C LYS A 124 19.21 -13.63 2.11
N GLU A 125 18.41 -14.13 1.17
CA GLU A 125 18.85 -14.40 -0.20
C GLU A 125 18.84 -13.10 -1.02
N TRP A 126 17.82 -12.27 -0.83
CA TRP A 126 17.59 -11.03 -1.58
C TRP A 126 18.40 -9.83 -1.05
N LEU A 127 18.75 -9.86 0.23
CA LEU A 127 19.60 -8.88 0.91
C LEU A 127 20.83 -9.60 1.48
N ASP A 128 21.72 -10.03 0.58
CA ASP A 128 22.90 -10.82 0.93
C ASP A 128 23.82 -10.10 1.94
N GLU A 129 23.79 -8.77 1.96
CA GLU A 129 24.50 -7.95 2.96
C GLU A 129 24.04 -8.20 4.40
N TYR A 130 22.83 -8.74 4.59
CA TYR A 130 22.23 -9.07 5.89
C TYR A 130 22.12 -10.59 6.13
N ALA A 131 22.74 -11.44 5.31
CA ALA A 131 22.64 -12.90 5.45
C ALA A 131 23.08 -13.42 6.85
N ALA A 132 24.05 -12.74 7.47
CA ALA A 132 24.56 -13.05 8.81
C ALA A 132 23.77 -12.37 9.95
N TYR A 133 22.79 -11.53 9.64
CA TYR A 133 22.03 -10.76 10.63
C TYR A 133 20.83 -11.58 11.13
N ASN A 134 20.33 -11.20 12.29
CA ASN A 134 18.99 -11.60 12.74
C ASN A 134 17.96 -10.74 12.00
N ILE A 135 17.07 -11.37 11.23
CA ILE A 135 16.00 -10.67 10.51
C ILE A 135 14.70 -10.87 11.27
N TYR A 136 14.07 -9.78 11.70
CA TYR A 136 12.71 -9.76 12.22
C TYR A 136 11.76 -9.10 11.21
N GLY A 137 10.48 -9.45 11.30
CA GLY A 137 9.43 -8.85 10.48
C GLY A 137 8.48 -7.98 11.30
N ALA A 138 7.96 -6.94 10.68
CA ALA A 138 6.91 -6.10 11.25
C ALA A 138 5.88 -5.70 10.19
N VAL A 139 4.63 -5.58 10.59
CA VAL A 139 3.59 -4.93 9.78
C VAL A 139 3.14 -3.66 10.47
N ALA A 140 3.02 -2.58 9.70
CA ALA A 140 2.50 -1.32 10.16
C ALA A 140 1.23 -0.94 9.41
N TYR A 141 0.23 -0.43 10.11
CA TYR A 141 -1.05 -0.13 9.48
C TYR A 141 -1.83 1.02 10.11
N LEU A 142 -2.71 1.63 9.32
CA LEU A 142 -3.68 2.60 9.80
C LEU A 142 -4.99 1.92 10.24
N HIS A 143 -5.57 1.12 9.35
CA HIS A 143 -6.76 0.32 9.59
C HIS A 143 -6.48 -1.16 9.33
N ALA A 144 -7.23 -2.03 10.01
CA ALA A 144 -7.16 -3.47 9.81
C ALA A 144 -8.51 -4.10 10.14
N SER A 145 -8.80 -5.26 9.54
CA SER A 145 -9.85 -6.15 10.06
C SER A 145 -9.41 -6.73 11.40
N GLU A 146 -10.34 -7.02 12.31
CA GLU A 146 -10.03 -7.42 13.70
C GLU A 146 -9.08 -8.63 13.80
N GLU A 147 -9.12 -9.54 12.84
CA GLU A 147 -8.27 -10.74 12.84
C GLU A 147 -6.85 -10.50 12.30
N SER A 148 -6.65 -9.48 11.47
CA SER A 148 -5.36 -9.29 10.78
C SER A 148 -4.20 -8.98 11.73
N PRO A 149 -4.32 -8.07 12.71
CA PRO A 149 -3.27 -7.82 13.71
C PRO A 149 -2.93 -9.07 14.52
N LYS A 150 -3.94 -9.84 14.94
CA LYS A 150 -3.76 -11.09 15.70
C LYS A 150 -3.08 -12.17 14.84
N PHE A 151 -3.42 -12.24 13.56
CA PHE A 151 -2.77 -13.15 12.63
C PHE A 151 -1.30 -12.80 12.43
N ALA A 152 -0.96 -11.52 12.25
CA ALA A 152 0.42 -11.07 12.14
C ALA A 152 1.24 -11.39 13.40
N GLU A 153 0.71 -11.08 14.59
CA GLU A 153 1.36 -11.41 15.86
C GLU A 153 1.61 -12.91 16.02
N ARG A 154 0.61 -13.76 15.73
CA ARG A 154 0.76 -15.22 15.82
C ARG A 154 1.81 -15.79 14.87
N ASN A 155 2.12 -15.09 13.79
CA ASN A 155 3.17 -15.47 12.85
C ASN A 155 4.51 -14.79 13.18
N GLY A 156 4.67 -14.26 14.40
CA GLY A 156 5.95 -13.74 14.88
C GLY A 156 6.32 -12.36 14.34
N LEU A 157 5.35 -11.59 13.83
CA LEU A 157 5.59 -10.22 13.35
C LEU A 157 5.30 -9.20 14.45
N PHE A 158 6.13 -8.14 14.52
CA PHE A 158 5.73 -6.94 15.24
C PHE A 158 4.51 -6.30 14.55
N VAL A 159 3.59 -5.79 15.35
CA VAL A 159 2.31 -5.24 14.90
C VAL A 159 2.23 -3.79 15.32
N ILE A 160 2.45 -2.90 14.36
CA ILE A 160 2.55 -1.46 14.57
C ILE A 160 1.28 -0.79 14.06
N ARG A 161 0.60 -0.04 14.92
CA ARG A 161 -0.56 0.75 14.53
C ARG A 161 -0.17 2.22 14.40
N ALA A 162 -0.34 2.79 13.22
CA ALA A 162 -0.29 4.22 13.00
C ALA A 162 -1.48 4.91 13.69
N THR A 163 -1.20 6.05 14.30
CA THR A 163 -2.12 6.87 15.08
C THR A 163 -1.97 8.33 14.65
N GLY A 164 -2.84 9.21 15.10
CA GLY A 164 -2.72 10.65 14.82
C GLY A 164 -1.46 11.34 15.39
N LYS A 165 -0.67 10.65 16.24
CA LYS A 165 0.53 11.21 16.89
C LYS A 165 1.84 10.50 16.52
N GLY A 166 1.81 9.55 15.58
CA GLY A 166 2.93 8.65 15.27
C GLY A 166 2.45 7.20 15.26
N ALA A 167 3.25 6.24 15.70
CA ALA A 167 2.84 4.84 15.77
C ALA A 167 3.02 4.21 17.17
N VAL A 168 2.36 3.07 17.39
CA VAL A 168 2.47 2.27 18.62
C VAL A 168 2.59 0.78 18.29
N ILE A 169 3.40 0.04 19.04
CA ILE A 169 3.40 -1.43 18.98
C ILE A 169 2.22 -1.95 19.79
N THR A 170 1.45 -2.85 19.19
CA THR A 170 0.23 -3.41 19.77
C THR A 170 0.36 -4.88 20.15
N ASN A 171 1.55 -5.46 19.97
CA ASN A 171 1.80 -6.84 20.39
C ASN A 171 1.59 -7.03 21.90
N ALA A 172 1.21 -8.23 22.30
CA ALA A 172 1.18 -8.65 23.70
C ALA A 172 2.52 -8.43 24.41
N GLU A 173 2.49 -8.23 25.73
CA GLU A 173 3.72 -7.97 26.51
C GLU A 173 4.73 -9.11 26.45
N ASN A 174 4.25 -10.36 26.39
CA ASN A 174 5.06 -11.57 26.30
C ASN A 174 5.35 -12.02 24.85
N PHE A 175 5.08 -11.16 23.86
CA PHE A 175 5.34 -11.46 22.47
C PHE A 175 6.85 -11.68 22.22
N VAL A 176 7.16 -12.72 21.43
CA VAL A 176 8.52 -13.03 20.96
C VAL A 176 8.49 -13.03 19.43
N PRO A 177 9.30 -12.21 18.75
CA PRO A 177 9.32 -12.16 17.29
C PRO A 177 9.98 -13.41 16.69
N ALA A 178 9.56 -13.77 15.49
CA ALA A 178 10.21 -14.83 14.71
C ALA A 178 11.49 -14.29 14.04
N LEU A 179 12.48 -15.17 13.92
CA LEU A 179 13.66 -14.97 13.09
C LEU A 179 13.41 -15.53 11.69
N TRP A 180 13.75 -14.76 10.68
CA TRP A 180 13.59 -15.08 9.26
C TRP A 180 14.95 -15.34 8.57
#